data_AF-A0A437J333-F1
#
_entry.id   AF-A0A437J333-F1
#
_cell.length_a   1.000
_cell.length_b   1.000
_cell.length_c   1.000
_cell.angle_alpha   90.00
_cell.angle_beta   90.00
_cell.angle_gamma   90.00
#
_symmetry.space_group_name_H-M   'P 1'
#
loop_
_entity.id
_entity.type
_entity.pdbx_description
1 polymer ?
#
loop_
_entity_poly.entity_id
_entity_poly.type
_entity_poly.pdbx_seq_one_letter_code
_entity_poly.pdbx_strand_id
1 'polypeptide(L)'
;MKTPTRHCTVRLDLAHYHRLTAIAAERGCKPSDVIRSAVQAFLASADLISASQRRIARISEFQQLALDIIIREQFPEYRDRIIAETDKRLEQYHGA
;
A
#
# COMPACT_ATOMS: atom_id res chain seq x y z
N MET A 1 20.88 -3.92 -22.18
CA MET A 1 21.91 -3.05 -21.54
C MET A 1 22.10 -3.51 -20.10
N LYS A 2 23.34 -3.69 -19.61
CA LYS A 2 23.57 -4.03 -18.21
C LYS A 2 23.39 -2.78 -17.35
N THR A 3 22.45 -2.82 -16.41
CA THR A 3 22.27 -1.73 -15.43
C THR A 3 23.54 -1.63 -14.56
N PRO A 4 24.08 -0.43 -14.32
CA PRO A 4 25.27 -0.27 -13.47
C PRO A 4 24.96 -0.78 -12.05
N THR A 5 25.86 -1.58 -11.49
CA THR A 5 25.72 -2.14 -10.14
C THR A 5 26.77 -1.55 -9.20
N ARG A 6 26.36 -1.21 -7.96
CA ARG A 6 27.27 -0.78 -6.88
C ARG A 6 27.37 -1.87 -5.81
N HIS A 7 28.57 -2.13 -5.31
CA HIS A 7 28.77 -3.03 -4.18
C HIS A 7 28.23 -2.41 -2.89
N CYS A 8 27.51 -3.20 -2.10
CA CYS A 8 26.97 -2.81 -0.80
C CYS A 8 27.11 -4.00 0.16
N THR A 9 27.48 -3.73 1.41
CA THR A 9 27.60 -4.74 2.47
C THR A 9 26.45 -4.55 3.46
N VAL A 10 25.72 -5.62 3.73
CA VAL A 10 24.60 -5.64 4.69
C VAL A 10 24.86 -6.72 5.73
N ARG A 11 24.58 -6.41 7.00
CA ARG A 11 24.60 -7.37 8.09
C ARG A 11 23.20 -7.93 8.28
N LEU A 12 23.10 -9.25 8.38
CA LEU A 12 21.86 -9.97 8.64
C LEU A 12 21.99 -10.70 9.96
N ASP A 13 20.88 -10.84 10.67
CA ASP A 13 20.83 -11.74 11.82
C ASP A 13 21.14 -13.17 11.38
N LEU A 14 21.75 -13.95 12.27
CA LEU A 14 22.21 -15.29 11.97
C LEU A 14 21.06 -16.19 11.46
N ALA A 15 19.88 -16.11 12.09
CA ALA A 15 18.69 -16.85 11.67
C ALA A 15 18.23 -16.49 10.24
N HIS A 16 18.23 -15.19 9.92
CA HIS A 16 17.89 -14.69 8.59
C HIS A 16 18.92 -15.13 7.55
N TYR A 17 20.21 -15.10 7.89
CA TYR A 17 21.28 -15.58 7.02
C TYR A 17 21.13 -17.06 6.70
N HIS A 18 20.90 -17.91 7.71
CA HIS A 18 20.70 -19.34 7.48
C HIS A 18 19.50 -19.61 6.57
N ARG A 19 18.37 -18.96 6.84
CA ARG A 19 17.16 -19.11 6.01
C ARG A 19 17.39 -18.64 4.57
N LEU A 20 18.11 -17.53 4.38
CA LEU A 20 18.51 -17.04 3.07
C LEU A 20 19.39 -18.06 2.33
N THR A 21 20.39 -18.64 3.00
CA THR A 21 21.29 -19.61 2.38
C THR A 21 20.58 -20.90 1.99
N ALA A 22 19.61 -21.36 2.80
CA ALA A 22 18.78 -22.52 2.46
C ALA A 22 17.95 -22.27 1.19
N ILE A 23 17.27 -21.12 1.12
CA ILE A 23 16.49 -20.74 -0.07
C ILE A 23 17.38 -20.61 -1.31
N ALA A 24 18.58 -20.05 -1.15
CA ALA A 24 19.53 -19.92 -2.25
C ALA A 24 20.00 -21.29 -2.76
N ALA A 25 20.28 -22.23 -1.84
CA ALA A 25 20.65 -23.60 -2.17
C ALA A 25 19.51 -24.34 -2.89
N GLU A 26 18.28 -24.25 -2.40
CA GLU A 26 17.09 -24.83 -3.03
C GLU A 26 16.88 -24.32 -4.46
N ARG A 27 17.20 -23.04 -4.71
CA ARG A 27 17.04 -22.39 -6.03
C ARG A 27 18.28 -22.50 -6.92
N GLY A 28 19.36 -23.12 -6.43
CA GLY A 28 20.63 -23.22 -7.17
C GLY A 28 21.28 -21.88 -7.49
N CYS A 29 21.06 -20.84 -6.67
CA CYS A 29 21.58 -19.49 -6.90
C CYS A 29 22.41 -18.97 -5.72
N LYS A 30 23.07 -17.82 -5.87
CA LYS A 30 23.83 -17.23 -4.76
C LYS A 30 22.90 -16.51 -3.79
N PRO A 31 23.21 -16.46 -2.48
CA PRO A 31 22.45 -15.66 -1.51
C PRO A 31 22.28 -14.19 -1.93
N SER A 32 23.28 -13.62 -2.60
CA SER A 32 23.23 -12.27 -3.16
C SER A 32 22.15 -12.09 -4.23
N ASP A 33 21.83 -13.13 -5.00
CA ASP A 33 20.81 -13.08 -6.04
C ASP A 33 19.41 -13.08 -5.43
N VAL A 34 19.23 -13.82 -4.33
CA VAL A 34 18.00 -13.82 -3.53
C VAL A 34 17.79 -12.46 -2.88
N ILE A 35 18.83 -11.88 -2.25
CA ILE A 35 18.76 -10.52 -1.67
C ILE A 35 18.40 -9.50 -2.76
N ARG A 36 19.08 -9.53 -3.91
CA ARG A 36 18.81 -8.61 -5.02
C ARG A 36 17.37 -8.71 -5.50
N SER A 37 16.86 -9.92 -5.67
CA SER A 37 15.49 -10.17 -6.11
C SER A 37 14.47 -9.71 -5.07
N ALA A 38 14.72 -9.94 -3.78
CA ALA A 38 13.87 -9.49 -2.70
C ALA A 38 13.79 -7.96 -2.62
N VAL A 39 14.93 -7.28 -2.76
CA VAL A 39 14.99 -5.81 -2.78
C VAL A 39 14.26 -5.26 -4.01
N GLN A 40 14.45 -5.85 -5.19
CA GLN A 40 13.72 -5.45 -6.39
C GLN A 40 12.20 -5.62 -6.24
N ALA A 41 11.76 -6.77 -5.71
CA ALA A 41 10.34 -7.01 -5.47
C ALA A 41 9.77 -6.04 -4.43
N PHE A 42 10.50 -5.75 -3.35
CA PHE A 42 10.10 -4.81 -2.33
C PHE A 42 9.92 -3.40 -2.90
N LEU A 43 10.91 -2.89 -3.65
CA LEU A 43 10.84 -1.57 -4.26
C LEU A 43 9.70 -1.47 -5.29
N ALA A 44 9.53 -2.48 -6.14
CA ALA A 44 8.41 -2.53 -7.09
C ALA A 44 7.04 -2.56 -6.38
N SER A 45 6.94 -3.30 -5.26
CA SER A 45 5.70 -3.39 -4.49
C SER A 45 5.36 -2.09 -3.76
N ALA A 46 6.36 -1.35 -3.26
CA ALA A 46 6.16 -0.06 -2.61
C ALA A 46 5.56 0.97 -3.58
N ASP A 47 6.03 0.97 -4.83
CA ASP A 47 5.48 1.82 -5.88
C ASP A 47 4.01 1.46 -6.19
N LEU A 48 3.71 0.17 -6.29
CA LEU A 48 2.34 -0.35 -6.51
C LEU A 48 1.40 0.01 -5.36
N ILE A 49 1.83 -0.14 -4.10
CA ILE A 49 1.03 0.21 -2.93
C ILE A 49 0.76 1.72 -2.91
N SER A 50 1.76 2.56 -3.14
CA SER A 50 1.58 4.02 -3.16
C SER A 50 0.68 4.50 -4.30
N ALA A 51 0.77 3.85 -5.46
CA ALA A 51 -0.10 4.13 -6.61
C ALA A 51 -1.52 3.64 -6.36
N SER A 52 -1.69 2.49 -5.71
CA SER A 52 -2.98 1.93 -5.30
C SER A 52 -3.70 2.82 -4.29
N GLN A 53 -3.00 3.30 -3.26
CA GLN A 53 -3.59 4.21 -2.26
C GLN A 53 -4.06 5.53 -2.89
N ARG A 54 -3.24 6.13 -3.76
CA ARG A 54 -3.64 7.34 -4.51
C ARG A 54 -4.80 7.09 -5.48
N ARG A 55 -4.94 5.88 -6.02
CA ARG A 55 -6.07 5.51 -6.88
C ARG A 55 -7.34 5.33 -6.05
N ILE A 56 -7.24 4.63 -4.92
CA ILE A 56 -8.35 4.42 -3.99
C ILE A 56 -8.86 5.76 -3.49
N ALA A 57 -7.99 6.67 -3.04
CA ALA A 57 -8.38 8.01 -2.60
C ALA A 57 -9.18 8.77 -3.67
N ARG A 58 -8.71 8.74 -4.93
CA ARG A 58 -9.42 9.38 -6.06
C ARG A 58 -10.78 8.74 -6.36
N ILE A 59 -10.88 7.42 -6.29
CA ILE A 59 -12.16 6.71 -6.50
C ILE A 59 -13.12 7.02 -5.36
N SER A 60 -12.64 7.03 -4.12
CA SER A 60 -13.45 7.37 -2.95
C SER A 60 -13.97 8.81 -3.03
N GLU A 61 -13.13 9.77 -3.41
CA GLU A 61 -13.55 11.17 -3.61
C GLU A 61 -14.60 11.28 -4.72
N PHE A 62 -14.38 10.60 -5.85
CA PHE A 62 -15.36 10.55 -6.94
C PHE A 62 -16.71 9.98 -6.48
N GLN A 63 -16.69 8.89 -5.71
CA GLN A 63 -17.90 8.27 -5.16
C GLN A 63 -18.62 9.20 -4.17
N GLN A 64 -17.87 9.85 -3.28
CA GLN A 64 -18.44 10.82 -2.33
C GLN A 64 -19.13 11.98 -3.06
N LEU A 65 -18.49 12.52 -4.10
CA LEU A 65 -19.03 13.62 -4.89
C LEU A 65 -20.27 13.18 -5.69
N ALA A 66 -20.23 12.01 -6.33
CA ALA A 66 -21.37 11.46 -7.05
C ALA A 66 -22.57 11.23 -6.12
N LEU A 67 -22.34 10.66 -4.92
CA LEU A 67 -23.39 10.43 -3.94
C LEU A 67 -23.99 11.75 -3.42
N ASP A 68 -23.17 12.77 -3.14
CA ASP A 68 -23.68 14.08 -2.72
C ASP A 68 -24.55 14.73 -3.80
N ILE A 69 -24.18 14.63 -5.09
CA ILE A 69 -25.02 15.10 -6.20
C ILE A 69 -26.35 14.34 -6.23
N ILE A 70 -26.32 13.01 -6.19
CA ILE A 70 -27.54 12.18 -6.22
C ILE A 70 -28.46 12.50 -5.04
N ILE A 71 -27.92 12.64 -3.83
CA ILE A 71 -28.70 12.98 -2.63
C ILE A 71 -29.31 14.36 -2.76
N ARG A 72 -28.56 15.37 -3.25
CA ARG A 72 -29.10 16.71 -3.45
C ARG A 72 -30.22 16.77 -4.47
N GLU A 73 -30.14 15.96 -5.53
CA GLU A 73 -31.15 15.96 -6.59
C GLU A 73 -32.38 15.13 -6.24
N GLN A 74 -32.19 13.96 -5.62
CA GLN A 74 -33.28 12.97 -5.45
C GLN A 74 -33.82 12.90 -4.02
N PHE A 75 -33.02 13.25 -3.02
CA PHE A 75 -33.34 13.07 -1.60
C PHE A 75 -32.83 14.23 -0.71
N PRO A 76 -33.10 15.50 -1.07
CA PRO A 76 -32.50 16.66 -0.43
C PRO A 76 -32.79 16.74 1.08
N GLU A 77 -33.95 16.24 1.53
CA GLU A 77 -34.38 16.24 2.92
C GLU A 77 -33.51 15.38 3.84
N TYR A 78 -32.76 14.42 3.28
CA TYR A 78 -31.89 13.54 4.06
C TYR A 78 -30.46 14.06 4.20
N ARG A 79 -30.07 15.09 3.44
CA ARG A 79 -28.69 15.56 3.38
C ARG A 79 -28.13 15.95 4.74
N ASP A 80 -28.84 16.82 5.47
CA ASP A 80 -28.36 17.32 6.76
C ASP A 80 -28.33 16.22 7.83
N ARG A 81 -29.27 15.27 7.76
CA ARG A 81 -29.28 14.09 8.64
C ARG A 81 -28.08 13.17 8.38
N ILE A 82 -27.72 12.97 7.10
CA ILE A 82 -26.57 12.15 6.70
C ILE A 82 -25.27 12.80 7.18
N ILE A 83 -25.14 14.12 7.05
CA ILE A 83 -23.97 14.87 7.55
C ILE A 83 -23.85 14.73 9.07
N ALA A 84 -24.92 15.01 9.81
CA ALA A 84 -24.91 14.93 11.28
C ALA A 84 -24.58 13.52 11.80
N GLU A 85 -25.11 12.47 11.16
CA GLU A 85 -24.80 11.08 11.54
C GLU A 85 -23.36 10.69 11.16
N THR A 86 -22.81 11.26 10.10
CA THR A 86 -21.41 11.06 9.71
C THR A 86 -20.46 11.70 10.72
N ASP A 87 -20.73 12.94 11.13
CA ASP A 87 -19.94 13.66 12.15
C ASP A 87 -19.95 12.89 13.48
N LYS A 88 -21.13 12.44 13.93
CA LYS A 88 -21.28 11.64 15.14
C LYS A 88 -20.44 10.34 15.11
N ARG A 89 -20.41 9.66 13.97
CA ARG A 89 -19.62 8.42 13.82
C ARG A 89 -18.13 8.69 13.74
N LEU A 90 -17.74 9.82 13.13
CA LEU A 90 -16.35 10.25 13.10
C LEU A 90 -15.83 10.48 14.53
N GLU A 91 -16.57 11.22 15.35
CA GLU A 91 -16.24 11.43 16.77
C GLU A 91 -16.20 10.09 17.54
N GLN A 92 -17.22 9.24 17.36
CA GLN A 92 -17.35 7.98 18.11
C GLN A 92 -16.25 6.95 17.80
N TYR A 93 -15.83 6.81 16.55
CA TYR A 93 -14.92 5.74 16.11
C TYR A 93 -13.51 6.22 15.80
N HIS A 94 -13.32 7.52 15.55
CA HIS A 94 -12.04 8.06 15.11
C HIS A 94 -11.53 9.21 15.99
N GLY A 95 -12.29 9.64 17.01
CA GLY A 95 -11.81 10.47 18.11
C GLY A 95 -11.20 11.81 17.66
N ALA A 96 -11.80 12.43 16.64
CA ALA A 96 -11.43 13.78 16.21
C ALA A 96 -11.77 14.82 17.29
#